data_AF-A0A963XT87-F1
#
_entry.id   AF-A0A963XT87-F1
#
_cell.length_a   1.000
_cell.length_b   1.000
_cell.length_c   1.000
_cell.angle_alpha   90.00
_cell.angle_beta   90.00
_cell.angle_gamma   90.00
#
_symmetry.space_group_name_H-M   'P 1'
#
loop_
_entity.id
_entity.type
_entity.pdbx_description
1 polymer ?
#
loop_
_entity_poly.entity_id
_entity_poly.type
_entity_poly.pdbx_seq_one_letter_code
_entity_poly.pdbx_strand_id
1 'polypeptide(L)'
;MMAGGRMAYNGAGKLILGNGDYNLNGIITYDVGIQDDAVDYGKVMEIDIQSGESRVISKGHRNLQGVAIDSAGRIWTTEHGERGGDELNLIRYGANYGWPLESLGTHYNGEPLPLVGPQGRHVLHTPPVYAWLPSVGVSCLNPVSDFDPTWDGDLLACSMSALERGNSLFRLRIDGERIMFAERIPLGTRIRYAIQSGRGQLVLWTDAGDLLLLTVVPRPDLLGAAVAAIAGDFPPDTVERAVQIADYCQRCHSFAQGVHESAPSLNGVFGRGIGTTGFGDYSDSLRTHGGYWTEQNLRRYIMDPAGFALGTAMPSTGVEAGGALDALIALLKSIDTNNEANLIK
;
A
#
# COMPACT_ATOMS: atom_id res chain seq x y z
N MET A 1 -17.46 12.69 21.58
CA MET A 1 -16.83 11.70 22.47
C MET A 1 -16.36 10.56 21.58
N MET A 2 -15.04 10.38 21.41
CA MET A 2 -14.51 9.25 20.64
C MET A 2 -14.13 8.18 21.67
N ALA A 3 -14.85 7.06 21.67
CA ALA A 3 -14.75 6.03 22.70
C ALA A 3 -14.11 4.73 22.20
N GLY A 4 -13.67 4.69 20.94
CA GLY A 4 -13.35 3.43 20.28
C GLY A 4 -14.56 2.50 20.19
N GLY A 5 -14.44 1.27 20.70
CA GLY A 5 -15.52 0.27 20.73
C GLY A 5 -15.37 -0.82 19.67
N ARG A 6 -14.19 -0.92 19.03
CA ARG A 6 -13.93 -1.94 18.02
C ARG A 6 -13.77 -3.30 18.68
N MET A 7 -14.37 -4.32 18.06
CA MET A 7 -14.33 -5.69 18.53
C MET A 7 -13.72 -6.64 17.49
N ALA A 8 -13.02 -7.68 17.93
CA ALA A 8 -12.53 -8.77 17.11
C ALA A 8 -12.81 -10.11 17.78
N TYR A 9 -13.39 -11.06 17.03
CA TYR A 9 -13.70 -12.39 17.53
C TYR A 9 -12.60 -13.38 17.11
N ASN A 10 -12.09 -14.18 18.05
CA ASN A 10 -11.00 -15.10 17.77
C ASN A 10 -11.43 -16.44 17.14
N GLY A 11 -12.73 -16.64 16.88
CA GLY A 11 -13.25 -17.91 16.37
C GLY A 11 -13.44 -19.02 17.41
N ALA A 12 -12.89 -18.83 18.62
CA ALA A 12 -12.80 -19.83 19.69
C ALA A 12 -13.45 -19.35 21.01
N GLY A 13 -14.53 -18.56 20.91
CA GLY A 13 -15.32 -18.14 22.07
C GLY A 13 -14.82 -16.90 22.80
N LYS A 14 -13.77 -16.21 22.32
CA LYS A 14 -13.29 -14.96 22.92
C LYS A 14 -13.49 -13.77 21.97
N LEU A 15 -14.00 -12.69 22.55
CA LEU A 15 -14.15 -11.39 21.91
C LEU A 15 -13.16 -10.41 22.53
N ILE A 16 -12.35 -9.76 21.70
CA ILE A 16 -11.44 -8.70 22.12
C ILE A 16 -12.11 -7.37 21.84
N LEU A 17 -12.18 -6.50 22.83
CA LEU A 17 -12.80 -5.17 22.78
C LEU A 17 -11.77 -4.09 23.10
N GLY A 18 -11.59 -3.14 22.19
CA GLY A 18 -10.83 -1.92 22.45
C GLY A 18 -11.74 -0.81 23.01
N ASN A 19 -11.47 -0.36 24.22
CA ASN A 19 -12.24 0.66 24.90
C ASN A 19 -11.41 1.94 25.12
N GLY A 20 -11.85 3.06 24.55
CA GLY A 20 -11.17 4.34 24.66
C GLY A 20 -11.29 4.99 26.02
N ASP A 21 -10.67 6.16 26.19
CA ASP A 21 -10.58 6.88 27.46
C ASP A 21 -11.78 7.79 27.75
N TYR A 22 -12.66 8.04 26.78
CA TYR A 22 -13.80 8.95 26.89
C TYR A 22 -13.41 10.39 27.29
N ASN A 23 -12.16 10.81 27.07
CA ASN A 23 -11.51 12.02 27.59
C ASN A 23 -11.34 12.07 29.13
N LEU A 24 -11.47 10.94 29.83
CA LEU A 24 -11.22 10.79 31.27
C LEU A 24 -9.73 10.58 31.56
N ASN A 25 -8.90 11.54 31.17
CA ASN A 25 -7.45 11.37 31.02
C ASN A 25 -6.57 12.32 31.84
N GLY A 26 -7.12 13.09 32.77
CA GLY A 26 -6.35 14.01 33.60
C GLY A 26 -5.85 15.26 32.88
N ILE A 27 -5.92 15.29 31.54
CA ILE A 27 -5.47 16.41 30.69
C ILE A 27 -6.66 17.33 30.40
N ILE A 28 -7.77 16.74 29.94
CA ILE A 28 -9.00 17.48 29.60
C ILE A 28 -9.97 17.49 30.80
N THR A 29 -9.98 16.43 31.58
CA THR A 29 -10.84 16.25 32.77
C THR A 29 -9.98 15.95 33.99
N TYR A 30 -10.50 16.14 35.20
CA TYR A 30 -9.75 15.89 36.45
C TYR A 30 -9.59 14.40 36.79
N ASP A 31 -10.21 13.49 36.03
CA ASP A 31 -10.14 12.05 36.27
C ASP A 31 -8.89 11.45 35.62
N VAL A 32 -8.04 10.79 36.41
CA VAL A 32 -6.77 10.16 36.00
C VAL A 32 -6.87 8.63 35.96
N GLY A 33 -8.08 8.07 35.96
CA GLY A 33 -8.32 6.64 36.14
C GLY A 33 -7.83 5.72 35.02
N ILE A 34 -7.35 6.20 33.86
CA ILE A 34 -6.87 5.32 32.77
C ILE A 34 -5.80 4.32 33.24
N GLN A 35 -4.98 4.73 34.20
CA GLN A 35 -3.92 3.91 34.78
C GLN A 35 -4.37 3.02 35.94
N ASP A 36 -5.57 3.28 36.47
CA ASP A 36 -6.23 2.46 37.48
C ASP A 36 -6.75 1.16 36.86
N ASP A 37 -6.49 0.05 37.54
CA ASP A 37 -6.93 -1.29 37.16
C ASP A 37 -8.39 -1.55 37.57
N ALA A 38 -8.97 -0.70 38.41
CA ALA A 38 -10.37 -0.77 38.82
C ALA A 38 -11.36 -0.19 37.80
N VAL A 39 -10.88 0.41 36.70
CA VAL A 39 -11.72 1.01 35.66
C VAL A 39 -11.54 0.32 34.31
N ASP A 40 -12.62 0.32 33.52
CA ASP A 40 -12.69 -0.42 32.25
C ASP A 40 -12.44 0.43 31.00
N TYR A 41 -12.19 1.73 31.15
CA TYR A 41 -11.89 2.64 30.04
C TYR A 41 -10.37 2.84 29.83
N GLY A 42 -9.98 3.15 28.59
CA GLY A 42 -8.59 3.19 28.17
C GLY A 42 -7.90 1.82 28.23
N LYS A 43 -8.68 0.76 27.97
CA LYS A 43 -8.29 -0.65 28.12
C LYS A 43 -8.55 -1.44 26.84
N VAL A 44 -7.79 -2.53 26.67
CA VAL A 44 -8.22 -3.65 25.82
C VAL A 44 -8.75 -4.73 26.76
N MET A 45 -9.94 -5.25 26.46
CA MET A 45 -10.61 -6.29 27.24
C MET A 45 -10.76 -7.56 26.42
N GLU A 46 -10.70 -8.71 27.09
CA GLU A 46 -11.11 -10.00 26.56
C GLU A 46 -12.41 -10.42 27.24
N ILE A 47 -13.39 -10.86 26.46
CA ILE A 47 -14.72 -11.27 26.90
C ILE A 47 -14.96 -12.70 26.44
N ASP A 48 -15.31 -13.59 27.37
CA ASP A 48 -15.83 -14.92 27.04
C ASP A 48 -17.29 -14.78 26.58
N ILE A 49 -17.60 -15.22 25.35
CA ILE A 49 -18.94 -15.04 24.79
C ILE A 49 -19.98 -15.98 25.40
N GLN A 50 -19.56 -17.06 26.07
CA GLN A 50 -20.47 -18.03 26.67
C GLN A 50 -20.83 -17.64 28.11
N SER A 51 -19.82 -17.32 28.93
CA SER A 51 -20.06 -16.93 30.32
C SER A 51 -20.37 -15.44 30.48
N GLY A 52 -19.95 -14.60 29.53
CA GLY A 52 -20.01 -13.14 29.65
C GLY A 52 -18.94 -12.54 30.56
N GLU A 53 -18.04 -13.38 31.12
CA GLU A 53 -16.94 -12.91 31.95
C GLU A 53 -15.95 -12.10 31.11
N SER A 54 -15.54 -10.95 31.64
CA SER A 54 -14.56 -10.07 31.01
C SER A 54 -13.32 -9.89 31.89
N ARG A 55 -12.19 -9.61 31.24
CA ARG A 55 -10.96 -9.19 31.92
C ARG A 55 -10.22 -8.15 31.10
N VAL A 56 -9.55 -7.22 31.78
CA VAL A 56 -8.59 -6.31 31.16
C VAL A 56 -7.34 -7.10 30.77
N ILE A 57 -6.94 -7.00 29.49
CA ILE A 57 -5.71 -7.62 28.98
C ILE A 57 -4.59 -6.62 28.78
N SER A 58 -4.88 -5.33 28.59
CA SER A 58 -3.88 -4.27 28.61
C SER A 58 -4.52 -2.91 28.93
N LYS A 59 -3.69 -1.94 29.33
CA LYS A 59 -4.12 -0.59 29.73
C LYS A 59 -3.25 0.50 29.14
N GLY A 60 -3.64 1.75 29.38
CA GLY A 60 -2.88 2.93 28.95
C GLY A 60 -3.12 3.25 27.48
N HIS A 61 -4.36 3.11 27.02
CA HIS A 61 -4.79 3.42 25.66
C HIS A 61 -5.65 4.69 25.64
N ARG A 62 -5.57 5.48 24.57
CA ARG A 62 -6.34 6.71 24.38
C ARG A 62 -7.65 6.46 23.66
N ASN A 63 -7.61 6.08 22.39
CA ASN A 63 -8.81 6.00 21.55
C ASN A 63 -8.64 4.95 20.44
N LEU A 64 -8.82 3.69 20.83
CA LEU A 64 -8.67 2.51 19.99
C LEU A 64 -9.76 2.45 18.91
N GLN A 65 -9.39 2.64 17.65
CA GLN A 65 -10.31 2.56 16.50
C GLN A 65 -10.25 1.19 15.80
N GLY A 66 -9.10 0.52 15.86
CA GLY A 66 -8.88 -0.80 15.27
C GLY A 66 -8.56 -1.84 16.33
N VAL A 67 -9.09 -3.05 16.13
CA VAL A 67 -8.74 -4.27 16.85
C VAL A 67 -8.78 -5.38 15.81
N ALA A 68 -7.69 -6.11 15.68
CA ALA A 68 -7.52 -7.23 14.77
C ALA A 68 -6.84 -8.40 15.48
N ILE A 69 -7.17 -9.61 15.05
CA ILE A 69 -6.48 -10.84 15.45
C ILE A 69 -5.89 -11.42 14.18
N ASP A 70 -4.58 -11.59 14.13
CA ASP A 70 -3.93 -12.16 12.95
C ASP A 70 -3.97 -13.70 12.95
N SER A 71 -3.46 -14.31 11.88
CA SER A 71 -3.44 -15.76 11.71
C SER A 71 -2.59 -16.51 12.74
N ALA A 72 -1.67 -15.81 13.42
CA ALA A 72 -0.88 -16.34 14.52
C ALA A 72 -1.57 -16.16 15.88
N GLY A 73 -2.79 -15.59 15.91
CA GLY A 73 -3.53 -15.31 17.14
C GLY A 73 -3.04 -14.08 17.90
N ARG A 74 -2.18 -13.26 17.30
CA ARG A 74 -1.69 -12.02 17.92
C ARG A 74 -2.75 -10.94 17.81
N ILE A 75 -2.90 -10.16 18.87
CA ILE A 75 -3.87 -9.07 18.95
C ILE A 75 -3.18 -7.76 18.56
N TRP A 76 -3.70 -7.10 17.55
CA TRP A 76 -3.23 -5.81 17.07
C TRP A 76 -4.29 -4.74 17.28
N THR A 77 -3.86 -3.52 17.60
CA THR A 77 -4.77 -2.38 17.70
C THR A 77 -4.21 -1.16 16.99
N THR A 78 -5.12 -0.28 16.59
CA THR A 78 -4.79 1.08 16.16
C THR A 78 -5.53 2.08 17.01
N GLU A 79 -4.90 3.20 17.32
CA GLU A 79 -5.52 4.26 18.11
C GLU A 79 -5.13 5.66 17.68
N HIS A 80 -6.01 6.62 17.95
CA HIS A 80 -5.73 8.03 17.71
C HIS A 80 -4.86 8.61 18.83
N GLY A 81 -3.81 9.31 18.44
CA GLY A 81 -3.11 10.26 19.30
C GLY A 81 -3.85 11.60 19.41
N GLU A 82 -3.22 12.56 20.08
CA GLU A 82 -3.65 13.96 20.10
C GLU A 82 -3.30 14.64 18.76
N ARG A 83 -2.41 15.63 18.77
CA ARG A 83 -1.85 16.20 17.54
C ARG A 83 -0.63 15.39 17.12
N GLY A 84 -0.88 14.39 16.27
CA GLY A 84 0.13 13.38 15.95
C GLY A 84 0.12 12.23 16.95
N GLY A 85 0.88 11.18 16.63
CA GLY A 85 1.03 10.02 17.52
C GLY A 85 -0.17 9.09 17.46
N ASP A 86 -0.78 8.93 16.29
CA ASP A 86 -1.60 7.75 16.07
C ASP A 86 -0.69 6.52 16.09
N GLU A 87 -1.16 5.42 16.66
CA GLU A 87 -0.31 4.27 16.96
C GLU A 87 -0.87 2.97 16.40
N LEU A 88 0.05 2.06 16.04
CA LEU A 88 -0.19 0.64 15.83
C LEU A 88 0.49 -0.11 16.98
N ASN A 89 -0.30 -0.87 17.71
CA ASN A 89 0.13 -1.57 18.92
C ASN A 89 -0.02 -3.09 18.74
N LEU A 90 1.01 -3.84 19.14
CA LEU A 90 0.93 -5.30 19.36
C LEU A 90 0.59 -5.53 20.82
N ILE A 91 -0.60 -6.04 21.11
CA ILE A 91 -1.11 -6.19 22.48
C ILE A 91 -0.43 -7.33 23.21
N ARG A 92 0.18 -7.00 24.35
CA ARG A 92 0.78 -7.93 25.30
C ARG A 92 -0.06 -7.99 26.57
N TYR A 93 -0.30 -9.20 27.08
CA TYR A 93 -1.10 -9.40 28.28
C TYR A 93 -0.45 -8.74 29.51
N GLY A 94 -1.25 -7.95 30.25
CA GLY A 94 -0.81 -7.19 31.42
C GLY A 94 0.03 -5.95 31.10
N ALA A 95 0.27 -5.66 29.82
CA ALA A 95 1.10 -4.53 29.43
C ALA A 95 0.35 -3.18 29.57
N ASN A 96 1.16 -2.15 29.80
CA ASN A 96 0.74 -0.75 29.84
C ASN A 96 1.35 -0.02 28.66
N TYR A 97 0.53 0.68 27.88
CA TYR A 97 0.90 1.44 26.67
C TYR A 97 1.10 2.94 26.95
N GLY A 98 0.95 3.33 28.21
CA GLY A 98 1.50 4.60 28.72
C GLY A 98 0.57 5.79 28.65
N TRP A 99 -0.50 5.82 27.84
CA TRP A 99 -1.42 6.95 27.86
C TRP A 99 -2.09 7.12 29.24
N PRO A 100 -2.20 8.34 29.80
CA PRO A 100 -1.74 9.64 29.29
C PRO A 100 -0.35 10.06 29.80
N LEU A 101 0.37 9.16 30.48
CA LEU A 101 1.69 9.41 31.05
C LEU A 101 2.80 9.51 29.99
N GLU A 102 2.64 8.81 28.86
CA GLU A 102 3.50 8.88 27.68
C GLU A 102 2.65 9.02 26.40
N SER A 103 3.19 9.75 25.43
CA SER A 103 2.60 9.93 24.11
C SER A 103 3.68 10.37 23.10
N LEU A 104 3.52 9.99 21.84
CA LEU A 104 4.31 10.53 20.73
C LEU A 104 3.72 11.82 20.12
N GLY A 105 2.51 12.20 20.53
CA GLY A 105 1.84 13.42 20.10
C GLY A 105 2.14 14.64 20.97
N THR A 106 1.62 15.80 20.55
CA THR A 106 1.55 17.02 21.35
C THR A 106 0.09 17.38 21.64
N HIS A 107 -0.15 18.34 22.52
CA HIS A 107 -1.48 18.92 22.66
C HIS A 107 -1.89 19.61 21.34
N TYR A 108 -3.19 19.74 21.08
CA TYR A 108 -3.71 20.34 19.84
C TYR A 108 -3.33 21.81 19.65
N ASN A 109 -3.06 22.54 20.73
CA ASN A 109 -2.54 23.91 20.67
C ASN A 109 -1.04 23.99 20.32
N GLY A 110 -0.35 22.86 20.16
CA GLY A 110 1.07 22.79 19.84
C GLY A 110 2.01 22.67 21.05
N GLU A 111 1.49 22.80 22.27
CA GLU A 111 2.28 22.64 23.50
C GLU A 111 2.57 21.16 23.82
N PRO A 112 3.64 20.87 24.57
CA PRO A 112 3.84 19.55 25.14
C PRO A 112 2.65 19.11 26.00
N LEU A 113 2.34 17.80 25.98
CA LEU A 113 1.40 17.23 26.92
C LEU A 113 2.02 17.22 28.33
N PRO A 114 1.21 17.31 29.42
CA PRO A 114 1.70 17.25 30.79
C PRO A 114 2.07 15.80 31.19
N LEU A 115 3.07 15.23 30.49
CA LEU A 115 3.54 13.85 30.63
C LEU A 115 4.42 13.67 31.86
N VAL A 116 4.53 12.43 32.35
CA VAL A 116 5.39 12.08 33.51
C VAL A 116 6.83 11.76 33.08
N GLY A 117 7.07 11.56 31.78
CA GLY A 117 8.38 11.22 31.20
C GLY A 117 8.81 12.08 30.01
N PRO A 118 10.01 11.86 29.44
CA PRO A 118 10.49 12.58 28.26
C PRO A 118 9.59 12.29 27.05
N GLN A 119 9.06 13.35 26.44
CA GLN A 119 8.14 13.26 25.31
C GLN A 119 8.76 12.52 24.11
N GLY A 120 7.95 11.72 23.42
CA GLY A 120 8.35 11.09 22.16
C GLY A 120 9.29 9.89 22.29
N ARG A 121 9.52 9.35 23.49
CA ARG A 121 10.51 8.27 23.70
C ARG A 121 9.97 6.94 24.20
N HIS A 122 8.76 6.86 24.76
CA HIS A 122 8.16 5.62 25.27
C HIS A 122 9.17 4.76 26.05
N VAL A 123 9.77 5.36 27.08
CA VAL A 123 10.84 4.75 27.88
C VAL A 123 10.28 4.03 29.09
N LEU A 124 9.11 4.45 29.58
CA LEU A 124 8.52 3.96 30.82
C LEU A 124 7.50 2.83 30.59
N HIS A 125 6.83 2.86 29.44
CA HIS A 125 5.75 1.94 29.08
C HIS A 125 6.04 1.24 27.74
N THR A 126 5.14 0.34 27.37
CA THR A 126 5.28 -0.46 26.14
C THR A 126 5.18 0.48 24.93
N PRO A 127 6.21 0.55 24.07
CA PRO A 127 6.16 1.41 22.89
C PRO A 127 5.25 0.81 21.81
N PRO A 128 4.69 1.66 20.93
CA PRO A 128 3.99 1.18 19.75
C PRO A 128 4.95 0.53 18.75
N VAL A 129 4.43 -0.40 17.97
CA VAL A 129 5.17 -1.02 16.86
C VAL A 129 5.41 0.00 15.75
N TYR A 130 4.45 0.91 15.56
CA TYR A 130 4.56 2.01 14.61
C TYR A 130 3.70 3.19 15.05
N ALA A 131 4.11 4.41 14.67
CA ALA A 131 3.33 5.60 14.92
C ALA A 131 3.30 6.52 13.70
N TRP A 132 2.15 7.12 13.43
CA TRP A 132 1.99 8.13 12.40
C TRP A 132 2.24 9.52 12.98
N LEU A 133 3.30 10.15 12.49
CA LEU A 133 3.73 11.51 12.81
C LEU A 133 3.91 12.30 11.49
N PRO A 134 2.96 13.17 11.09
CA PRO A 134 1.73 13.55 11.79
C PRO A 134 0.64 12.45 11.77
N SER A 135 -0.38 12.64 12.61
CA SER A 135 -1.55 11.75 12.73
C SER A 135 -2.30 11.68 11.40
N VAL A 136 -2.75 10.47 11.07
CA VAL A 136 -3.54 10.18 9.87
C VAL A 136 -5.02 10.00 10.19
N GLY A 137 -5.42 10.12 11.46
CA GLY A 137 -6.75 9.72 11.93
C GLY A 137 -6.97 8.24 11.66
N VAL A 138 -6.06 7.39 12.16
CA VAL A 138 -6.10 5.94 11.93
C VAL A 138 -7.41 5.34 12.43
N SER A 139 -8.12 4.60 11.59
CA SER A 139 -9.41 4.02 11.95
C SER A 139 -9.35 2.49 11.99
N CYS A 140 -9.91 1.82 10.99
CA CYS A 140 -9.98 0.36 10.93
C CYS A 140 -8.61 -0.33 11.04
N LEU A 141 -8.63 -1.59 11.46
CA LEU A 141 -7.50 -2.51 11.35
C LEU A 141 -8.03 -3.91 11.02
N ASN A 142 -7.54 -4.52 9.95
CA ASN A 142 -7.96 -5.88 9.55
C ASN A 142 -6.79 -6.67 8.95
N PRO A 143 -6.65 -7.97 9.25
CA PRO A 143 -5.68 -8.83 8.58
C PRO A 143 -6.10 -9.13 7.15
N VAL A 144 -5.12 -9.38 6.28
CA VAL A 144 -5.32 -9.78 4.89
C VAL A 144 -4.90 -11.24 4.70
N SER A 145 -5.71 -12.00 3.99
CA SER A 145 -5.42 -13.42 3.69
C SER A 145 -6.06 -13.85 2.38
N ASP A 146 -5.33 -14.56 1.53
CA ASP A 146 -5.78 -15.00 0.19
C ASP A 146 -6.31 -13.82 -0.65
N PHE A 147 -5.65 -12.65 -0.57
CA PHE A 147 -6.00 -11.49 -1.40
C PHE A 147 -5.13 -11.44 -2.65
N ASP A 148 -3.82 -11.41 -2.44
CA ASP A 148 -2.73 -11.50 -3.41
C ASP A 148 -1.54 -12.09 -2.64
N PRO A 149 -0.75 -13.04 -3.19
CA PRO A 149 0.35 -13.65 -2.47
C PRO A 149 1.36 -12.64 -1.92
N THR A 150 1.47 -11.47 -2.55
CA THR A 150 2.35 -10.41 -2.08
C THR A 150 1.77 -9.65 -0.90
N TRP A 151 0.47 -9.70 -0.59
CA TRP A 151 -0.22 -9.02 0.52
C TRP A 151 -0.58 -9.94 1.69
N ASP A 152 -0.57 -11.26 1.49
CA ASP A 152 -0.97 -12.21 2.51
C ASP A 152 -0.14 -12.08 3.80
N GLY A 153 -0.83 -12.02 4.95
CA GLY A 153 -0.21 -11.81 6.27
C GLY A 153 -0.01 -10.35 6.66
N ASP A 154 -0.27 -9.39 5.77
CA ASP A 154 -0.23 -7.96 6.09
C ASP A 154 -1.49 -7.51 6.84
N LEU A 155 -1.41 -6.33 7.47
CA LEU A 155 -2.57 -5.63 8.04
C LEU A 155 -2.98 -4.46 7.16
N LEU A 156 -4.28 -4.20 7.08
CA LEU A 156 -4.85 -3.00 6.48
C LEU A 156 -5.32 -2.06 7.57
N ALA A 157 -4.78 -0.85 7.55
CA ALA A 157 -5.25 0.26 8.37
C ALA A 157 -5.93 1.32 7.50
N CYS A 158 -7.05 1.84 7.99
CA CYS A 158 -7.76 2.93 7.33
C CYS A 158 -7.30 4.27 7.90
N SER A 159 -7.53 5.36 7.16
CA SER A 159 -7.27 6.70 7.66
C SER A 159 -8.42 7.64 7.36
N MET A 160 -8.63 8.57 8.28
CA MET A 160 -9.73 9.52 8.22
C MET A 160 -9.27 10.98 8.22
N SER A 161 -8.01 11.31 8.48
CA SER A 161 -7.61 12.71 8.46
C SER A 161 -7.79 13.30 7.05
N ALA A 162 -8.48 14.44 6.95
CA ALA A 162 -8.65 15.14 5.67
C ALA A 162 -7.34 15.75 5.13
N LEU A 163 -6.26 15.68 5.92
CA LEU A 163 -4.92 16.06 5.49
C LEU A 163 -4.42 15.09 4.42
N GLU A 164 -3.46 15.54 3.62
CA GLU A 164 -2.92 14.79 2.47
C GLU A 164 -2.57 13.33 2.80
N ARG A 165 -2.06 13.06 4.02
CA ARG A 165 -1.66 11.71 4.46
C ARG A 165 -2.79 10.81 4.96
N GLY A 166 -3.99 11.31 5.27
CA GLY A 166 -5.06 10.56 5.95
C GLY A 166 -6.29 10.22 5.10
N ASN A 167 -6.32 10.59 3.82
CA ASN A 167 -7.36 10.17 2.88
C ASN A 167 -6.89 8.92 2.12
N SER A 168 -6.54 7.87 2.86
CA SER A 168 -5.75 6.75 2.33
C SER A 168 -6.11 5.41 3.00
N LEU A 169 -5.77 4.33 2.30
CA LEU A 169 -5.60 3.01 2.89
C LEU A 169 -4.11 2.80 3.18
N PHE A 170 -3.79 2.14 4.27
CA PHE A 170 -2.42 1.76 4.62
C PHE A 170 -2.29 0.25 4.62
N ARG A 171 -1.29 -0.25 3.92
CA ARG A 171 -0.88 -1.65 3.98
C ARG A 171 0.38 -1.76 4.83
N LEU A 172 0.30 -2.56 5.88
CA LEU A 172 1.31 -2.66 6.92
C LEU A 172 1.91 -4.07 6.86
N ARG A 173 3.20 -4.16 6.51
CA ARG A 173 3.93 -5.42 6.61
C ARG A 173 4.71 -5.49 7.91
N ILE A 174 4.52 -6.58 8.64
CA ILE A 174 5.16 -6.83 9.93
C ILE A 174 5.96 -8.12 9.84
N ASP A 175 7.20 -8.09 10.31
CA ASP A 175 8.03 -9.27 10.53
C ASP A 175 8.34 -9.39 12.04
N GLY A 176 7.86 -10.47 12.66
CA GLY A 176 7.86 -10.60 14.12
C GLY A 176 7.11 -9.45 14.78
N GLU A 177 7.84 -8.60 15.52
CA GLU A 177 7.31 -7.40 16.19
C GLU A 177 7.72 -6.09 15.51
N ARG A 178 8.30 -6.15 14.32
CA ARG A 178 8.84 -5.00 13.60
C ARG A 178 8.00 -4.68 12.38
N ILE A 179 7.64 -3.41 12.20
CA ILE A 179 7.10 -2.93 10.94
C ILE A 179 8.21 -2.85 9.88
N MET A 180 7.98 -3.49 8.74
CA MET A 180 8.89 -3.46 7.60
C MET A 180 8.56 -2.29 6.67
N PHE A 181 7.28 -2.04 6.43
CA PHE A 181 6.79 -0.84 5.76
C PHE A 181 5.35 -0.52 6.15
N ALA A 182 5.00 0.76 6.00
CA ALA A 182 3.63 1.26 5.99
C ALA A 182 3.37 1.91 4.61
N GLU A 183 2.89 1.11 3.67
CA GLU A 183 2.61 1.55 2.30
C GLU A 183 1.30 2.33 2.29
N ARG A 184 1.35 3.58 1.82
CA ARG A 184 0.18 4.44 1.67
C ARG A 184 -0.42 4.28 0.28
N ILE A 185 -1.70 3.98 0.23
CA ILE A 185 -2.53 3.91 -0.98
C ILE A 185 -3.47 5.13 -0.95
N PRO A 186 -3.18 6.21 -1.69
CA PRO A 186 -4.03 7.40 -1.70
C PRO A 186 -5.37 7.11 -2.36
N LEU A 187 -6.47 7.43 -1.67
CA LEU A 187 -7.82 7.25 -2.19
C LEU A 187 -8.59 8.56 -2.35
N GLY A 188 -8.05 9.66 -1.82
CA GLY A 188 -8.65 10.99 -1.96
C GLY A 188 -9.90 11.21 -1.11
N THR A 189 -10.29 10.25 -0.28
CA THR A 189 -11.43 10.35 0.64
C THR A 189 -11.12 9.70 2.01
N ARG A 190 -11.89 10.07 3.02
CA ARG A 190 -11.79 9.57 4.40
C ARG A 190 -12.35 8.16 4.48
N ILE A 191 -11.53 7.20 4.87
CA ILE A 191 -11.92 5.80 4.96
C ILE A 191 -12.25 5.46 6.42
N ARG A 192 -13.53 5.19 6.69
CA ARG A 192 -13.99 4.77 8.02
C ARG A 192 -13.61 3.32 8.28
N TYR A 193 -13.84 2.47 7.28
CA TYR A 193 -13.68 1.03 7.43
C TYR A 193 -13.32 0.36 6.11
N ALA A 194 -12.59 -0.74 6.17
CA ALA A 194 -12.24 -1.57 5.03
C ALA A 194 -12.35 -3.03 5.45
N ILE A 195 -12.84 -3.88 4.56
CA ILE A 195 -12.85 -5.33 4.77
C ILE A 195 -12.58 -6.04 3.45
N GLN A 196 -11.89 -7.17 3.53
CA GLN A 196 -11.75 -8.06 2.41
C GLN A 196 -13.08 -8.82 2.20
N SER A 197 -13.64 -8.76 0.99
CA SER A 197 -14.88 -9.48 0.64
C SER A 197 -14.63 -10.79 -0.12
N GLY A 198 -13.37 -11.08 -0.47
CA GLY A 198 -12.95 -12.27 -1.19
C GLY A 198 -11.54 -12.14 -1.74
N ARG A 199 -11.12 -13.08 -2.59
CA ARG A 199 -9.83 -13.00 -3.27
C ARG A 199 -9.77 -11.79 -4.19
N GLY A 200 -8.73 -10.98 -4.03
CA GLY A 200 -8.52 -9.78 -4.83
C GLY A 200 -9.59 -8.69 -4.71
N GLN A 201 -10.44 -8.68 -3.67
CA GLN A 201 -11.42 -7.59 -3.49
C GLN A 201 -11.50 -7.07 -2.05
N LEU A 202 -11.41 -5.75 -1.93
CA LEU A 202 -11.70 -4.99 -0.71
C LEU A 202 -12.96 -4.14 -0.90
N VAL A 203 -13.77 -4.08 0.15
CA VAL A 203 -14.91 -3.18 0.28
C VAL A 203 -14.57 -2.14 1.34
N LEU A 204 -14.60 -0.87 0.95
CA LEU A 204 -14.26 0.25 1.83
C LEU A 204 -15.52 1.10 2.05
N TRP A 205 -15.75 1.48 3.31
CA TRP A 205 -16.78 2.41 3.70
C TRP A 205 -16.16 3.77 4.01
N THR A 206 -16.62 4.80 3.29
CA THR A 206 -16.14 6.17 3.48
C THR A 206 -16.90 6.86 4.60
N ASP A 207 -16.29 7.87 5.21
CA ASP A 207 -16.94 8.70 6.23
C ASP A 207 -18.12 9.53 5.67
N ALA A 208 -18.16 9.71 4.35
CA ALA A 208 -19.27 10.37 3.64
C ALA A 208 -20.48 9.45 3.40
N GLY A 209 -20.34 8.15 3.67
CA GLY A 209 -21.40 7.15 3.50
C GLY A 209 -21.32 6.33 2.21
N ASP A 210 -20.28 6.50 1.40
CA ASP A 210 -20.09 5.76 0.15
C ASP A 210 -19.41 4.40 0.39
N LEU A 211 -19.65 3.48 -0.54
CA LEU A 211 -18.90 2.23 -0.65
C LEU A 211 -17.95 2.28 -1.86
N LEU A 212 -16.67 2.01 -1.63
CA LEU A 212 -15.67 1.84 -2.68
C LEU A 212 -15.29 0.37 -2.81
N LEU A 213 -15.20 -0.12 -4.04
CA LEU A 213 -14.72 -1.46 -4.35
C LEU A 213 -13.31 -1.37 -4.93
N LEU A 214 -12.32 -1.84 -4.18
CA LEU A 214 -10.97 -2.01 -4.70
C LEU A 214 -10.80 -3.45 -5.12
N THR A 215 -10.65 -3.68 -6.43
CA THR A 215 -10.44 -5.02 -6.99
C THR A 215 -9.05 -5.10 -7.61
N VAL A 216 -8.32 -6.17 -7.30
CA VAL A 216 -7.10 -6.53 -8.01
C VAL A 216 -7.51 -6.91 -9.42
N VAL A 217 -7.12 -6.07 -10.37
CA VAL A 217 -7.19 -6.42 -11.79
C VAL A 217 -5.91 -7.17 -12.09
N PRO A 218 -5.95 -8.45 -12.49
CA PRO A 218 -4.76 -9.15 -12.94
C PRO A 218 -4.13 -8.33 -14.05
N ARG A 219 -2.88 -7.90 -13.89
CA ARG A 219 -2.13 -7.40 -15.03
C ARG A 219 -1.90 -8.62 -15.92
N PRO A 220 -2.29 -8.58 -17.21
CA PRO A 220 -2.00 -9.71 -18.09
C PRO A 220 -0.48 -9.93 -18.09
N ASP A 221 -0.04 -11.19 -18.05
CA ASP A 221 1.37 -11.53 -18.30
C ASP A 221 1.67 -11.38 -19.79
N LEU A 222 1.75 -10.13 -20.23
CA LEU A 222 1.95 -9.77 -21.62
C LEU A 222 3.29 -10.27 -22.14
N LEU A 223 4.31 -10.33 -21.27
CA LEU A 223 5.63 -10.84 -21.64
C LEU A 223 5.60 -12.36 -21.81
N GLY A 224 5.06 -13.11 -20.84
CA GLY A 224 4.94 -14.57 -20.94
C GLY A 224 4.08 -15.00 -22.13
N ALA A 225 2.97 -14.30 -22.39
CA ALA A 225 2.14 -14.54 -23.58
C ALA A 225 2.91 -14.28 -24.88
N ALA A 226 3.68 -13.18 -24.96
CA ALA A 226 4.49 -12.86 -26.13
C ALA A 226 5.65 -13.84 -26.35
N VAL A 227 6.30 -14.30 -25.27
CA VAL A 227 7.33 -15.35 -25.32
C VAL A 227 6.76 -16.64 -25.89
N ALA A 228 5.59 -17.06 -25.41
CA ALA A 228 4.91 -18.25 -25.93
C ALA A 228 4.56 -18.11 -27.42
N ALA A 229 4.19 -16.90 -27.87
CA ALA A 229 3.84 -16.64 -29.26
C ALA A 229 5.05 -16.76 -30.22
N ILE A 230 6.25 -16.40 -29.78
CA ILE A 230 7.46 -16.42 -30.63
C ILE A 230 8.33 -17.67 -30.44
N ALA A 231 8.03 -18.53 -29.46
CA ALA A 231 8.88 -19.66 -29.09
C ALA A 231 9.14 -20.66 -30.22
N GLY A 232 8.26 -20.72 -31.23
CA GLY A 232 8.44 -21.57 -32.42
C GLY A 232 9.25 -20.91 -33.56
N ASP A 233 9.42 -19.59 -33.52
CA ASP A 233 10.01 -18.82 -34.62
C ASP A 233 11.51 -18.56 -34.41
N PHE A 234 12.01 -18.73 -33.18
CA PHE A 234 13.39 -18.44 -32.80
C PHE A 234 14.02 -19.55 -31.94
N PRO A 235 15.36 -19.73 -31.99
CA PRO A 235 16.07 -20.61 -31.07
C PRO A 235 15.83 -20.24 -29.60
N PRO A 236 15.74 -21.22 -28.67
CA PRO A 236 15.44 -20.94 -27.25
C PRO A 236 16.38 -19.94 -26.56
N ASP A 237 17.67 -20.00 -26.86
CA ASP A 237 18.70 -19.07 -26.37
C ASP A 237 18.51 -17.65 -26.92
N THR A 238 18.04 -17.54 -28.16
CA THR A 238 17.68 -16.25 -28.78
C THR A 238 16.44 -15.65 -28.11
N VAL A 239 15.43 -16.46 -27.82
CA VAL A 239 14.23 -16.05 -27.07
C VAL A 239 14.61 -15.61 -25.66
N GLU A 240 15.44 -16.38 -24.96
CA GLU A 240 15.94 -16.02 -23.62
C GLU A 240 16.67 -14.67 -23.63
N ARG A 241 17.53 -14.43 -24.63
CA ARG A 241 18.23 -13.15 -24.76
C ARG A 241 17.27 -11.98 -25.03
N ALA A 242 16.24 -12.20 -25.84
CA ALA A 242 15.21 -11.18 -26.09
C ALA A 242 14.40 -10.87 -24.81
N VAL A 243 14.08 -11.88 -24.00
CA VAL A 243 13.41 -11.69 -22.69
C VAL A 243 14.26 -10.84 -21.75
N GLN A 244 15.57 -11.11 -21.65
CA GLN A 244 16.47 -10.30 -20.83
C GLN A 244 16.49 -8.82 -21.26
N ILE A 245 16.40 -8.55 -22.57
CA ILE A 245 16.31 -7.19 -23.09
C ILE A 245 14.93 -6.59 -22.78
N ALA A 246 13.85 -7.35 -22.94
CA ALA A 246 12.49 -6.91 -22.61
C ALA A 246 12.34 -6.56 -21.13
N ASP A 247 12.91 -7.37 -20.23
CA ASP A 247 12.98 -7.10 -18.78
C ASP A 247 13.72 -5.79 -18.48
N TYR A 248 14.80 -5.50 -19.22
CA TYR A 248 15.49 -4.23 -19.12
C TYR A 248 14.60 -3.06 -19.56
N CYS A 249 13.86 -3.21 -20.66
CA CYS A 249 12.88 -2.21 -21.11
C CYS A 249 11.77 -1.97 -20.08
N GLN A 250 11.29 -3.02 -19.40
CA GLN A 250 10.22 -2.94 -18.40
C GLN A 250 10.58 -2.12 -17.15
N ARG A 251 11.87 -1.80 -16.95
CA ARG A 251 12.29 -0.90 -15.87
C ARG A 251 11.80 0.53 -16.05
N CYS A 252 11.55 0.93 -17.30
CA CYS A 252 11.11 2.28 -17.65
C CYS A 252 9.78 2.29 -18.40
N HIS A 253 9.47 1.23 -19.15
CA HIS A 253 8.31 1.16 -20.02
C HIS A 253 7.28 0.15 -19.50
N SER A 254 6.01 0.49 -19.59
CA SER A 254 4.93 -0.50 -19.43
C SER A 254 4.59 -1.15 -20.78
N PHE A 255 4.21 -2.43 -20.72
CA PHE A 255 3.63 -3.17 -21.85
C PHE A 255 2.11 -3.08 -21.92
N ALA A 256 1.46 -2.47 -20.93
CA ALA A 256 0.02 -2.28 -20.92
C ALA A 256 -0.39 -1.06 -21.76
N GLN A 257 -1.50 -1.19 -22.50
CA GLN A 257 -2.02 -0.15 -23.36
C GLN A 257 -2.36 1.12 -22.56
N GLY A 258 -1.83 2.26 -22.99
CA GLY A 258 -2.09 3.57 -22.38
C GLY A 258 -1.47 3.80 -21.00
N VAL A 259 -0.82 2.80 -20.40
CA VAL A 259 -0.14 2.94 -19.11
C VAL A 259 1.28 3.39 -19.35
N HIS A 260 1.60 4.61 -18.94
CA HIS A 260 2.95 5.18 -18.98
C HIS A 260 3.63 5.00 -17.62
N GLU A 261 4.93 4.75 -17.62
CA GLU A 261 5.76 4.71 -16.40
C GLU A 261 6.73 5.90 -16.46
N SER A 262 8.02 5.73 -16.12
CA SER A 262 9.04 6.75 -16.39
C SER A 262 9.34 6.94 -17.88
N ALA A 263 8.74 6.13 -18.75
CA ALA A 263 8.82 6.19 -20.21
C ALA A 263 7.47 5.78 -20.84
N PRO A 264 7.22 6.10 -22.14
CA PRO A 264 5.93 5.84 -22.77
C PRO A 264 5.64 4.33 -22.93
N SER A 265 4.36 3.95 -23.06
CA SER A 265 3.99 2.53 -23.22
C SER A 265 4.56 1.99 -24.53
N LEU A 266 5.08 0.76 -24.49
CA LEU A 266 5.52 0.04 -25.69
C LEU A 266 4.36 -0.73 -26.35
N ASN A 267 3.21 -0.82 -25.71
CA ASN A 267 2.00 -1.30 -26.35
C ASN A 267 1.54 -0.31 -27.44
N GLY A 268 1.10 -0.81 -28.60
CA GLY A 268 0.68 0.07 -29.68
C GLY A 268 1.82 0.88 -30.26
N VAL A 269 3.08 0.42 -30.16
CA VAL A 269 4.22 1.19 -30.66
C VAL A 269 4.31 1.13 -32.18
N PHE A 270 3.95 0.02 -32.83
CA PHE A 270 4.10 -0.12 -34.27
C PHE A 270 3.06 0.71 -35.01
N GLY A 271 3.51 1.54 -35.95
CA GLY A 271 2.66 2.46 -36.72
C GLY A 271 2.23 3.71 -35.96
N ARG A 272 2.61 3.85 -34.68
CA ARG A 272 2.32 5.04 -33.87
C ARG A 272 3.23 6.21 -34.24
N GLY A 273 2.68 7.42 -34.17
CA GLY A 273 3.47 8.64 -34.30
C GLY A 273 4.60 8.73 -33.27
N ILE A 274 5.77 9.17 -33.69
CA ILE A 274 6.92 9.35 -32.79
C ILE A 274 6.64 10.55 -31.87
N GLY A 275 6.71 10.34 -30.55
CA GLY A 275 6.51 11.42 -29.57
C GLY A 275 5.06 11.88 -29.38
N THR A 276 4.06 11.11 -29.82
CA THR A 276 2.65 11.57 -29.89
C THR A 276 1.68 10.91 -28.90
N THR A 277 2.16 10.18 -27.88
CA THR A 277 1.25 9.65 -26.82
C THR A 277 0.90 10.71 -25.79
N GLY A 278 0.03 10.37 -24.84
CA GLY A 278 -0.23 11.19 -23.64
C GLY A 278 0.92 11.21 -22.61
N PHE A 279 2.11 10.73 -22.97
CA PHE A 279 3.26 10.73 -22.06
C PHE A 279 3.88 12.14 -22.02
N GLY A 280 3.85 12.75 -20.84
CA GLY A 280 4.22 14.16 -20.65
C GLY A 280 5.72 14.44 -20.86
N ASP A 281 6.59 13.48 -20.57
CA ASP A 281 8.04 13.70 -20.44
C ASP A 281 8.86 13.22 -21.65
N TYR A 282 8.28 13.27 -22.85
CA TYR A 282 9.06 13.10 -24.07
C TYR A 282 10.24 14.08 -24.14
N SER A 283 11.34 13.69 -24.78
CA SER A 283 12.37 14.65 -25.16
C SER A 283 11.89 15.51 -26.31
N ASP A 284 12.33 16.77 -26.37
CA ASP A 284 12.00 17.66 -27.50
C ASP A 284 12.46 17.07 -28.84
N SER A 285 13.57 16.34 -28.83
CA SER A 285 14.08 15.62 -29.98
C SER A 285 13.10 14.59 -30.53
N LEU A 286 12.35 13.89 -29.68
CA LEU A 286 11.32 12.94 -30.11
C LEU A 286 10.02 13.63 -30.48
N ARG A 287 9.59 14.67 -29.72
CA ARG A 287 8.37 15.43 -30.04
C ARG A 287 8.42 16.06 -31.43
N THR A 288 9.60 16.52 -31.83
CA THR A 288 9.82 17.25 -33.09
C THR A 288 10.37 16.36 -34.22
N HIS A 289 10.71 15.09 -33.94
CA HIS A 289 11.29 14.19 -34.95
C HIS A 289 10.37 13.99 -36.15
N GLY A 290 9.06 13.89 -35.89
CA GLY A 290 8.06 13.54 -36.89
C GLY A 290 8.13 12.06 -37.32
N GLY A 291 7.14 11.64 -38.11
CA GLY A 291 7.06 10.28 -38.64
C GLY A 291 6.46 9.26 -37.66
N TYR A 292 6.66 7.98 -37.98
CA TYR A 292 6.01 6.85 -37.31
C TYR A 292 7.04 5.78 -36.90
N TRP A 293 6.71 5.06 -35.85
CA TRP A 293 7.42 3.87 -35.40
C TRP A 293 7.15 2.69 -36.33
N THR A 294 7.82 2.69 -37.49
CA THR A 294 7.97 1.48 -38.30
C THR A 294 8.93 0.52 -37.62
N GLU A 295 8.89 -0.77 -38.00
CA GLU A 295 9.89 -1.73 -37.50
C GLU A 295 11.33 -1.25 -37.76
N GLN A 296 11.59 -0.69 -38.94
CA GLN A 296 12.91 -0.17 -39.29
C GLN A 296 13.32 0.99 -38.36
N ASN A 297 12.42 1.92 -38.09
CA ASN A 297 12.71 3.06 -37.22
C ASN A 297 12.90 2.62 -35.77
N LEU A 298 12.07 1.70 -35.29
CA LEU A 298 12.18 1.17 -33.93
C LEU A 298 13.51 0.42 -33.73
N ARG A 299 13.92 -0.43 -34.69
CA ARG A 299 15.23 -1.10 -34.65
C ARG A 299 16.38 -0.12 -34.58
N ARG A 300 16.37 0.91 -35.44
CA ARG A 300 17.42 1.95 -35.44
C ARG A 300 17.48 2.68 -34.10
N TYR A 301 16.32 3.01 -33.55
CA TYR A 301 16.24 3.71 -32.27
C TYR A 301 16.69 2.85 -31.09
N ILE A 302 16.33 1.57 -31.05
CA ILE A 302 16.78 0.65 -30.00
C ILE A 302 18.30 0.50 -30.02
N MET A 303 18.91 0.34 -31.21
CA MET A 303 20.36 0.15 -31.35
C MET A 303 21.16 1.42 -31.08
N ASP A 304 20.65 2.59 -31.50
CA ASP A 304 21.34 3.86 -31.33
C ASP A 304 20.34 5.01 -31.08
N PRO A 305 19.87 5.16 -29.83
CA PRO A 305 18.90 6.20 -29.50
C PRO A 305 19.42 7.62 -29.82
N ALA A 306 20.69 7.88 -29.51
CA ALA A 306 21.30 9.19 -29.70
C ALA A 306 21.53 9.52 -31.18
N GLY A 307 21.92 8.54 -32.00
CA GLY A 307 22.05 8.73 -33.45
C GLY A 307 20.72 8.82 -34.19
N PHE A 308 19.66 8.20 -33.67
CA PHE A 308 18.32 8.32 -34.24
C PHE A 308 17.65 9.66 -33.86
N ALA A 309 17.73 10.08 -32.59
CA ALA A 309 17.19 11.35 -32.11
C ALA A 309 18.14 12.00 -31.10
N LEU A 310 19.02 12.88 -31.58
CA LEU A 310 20.02 13.55 -30.74
C LEU A 310 19.36 14.31 -29.57
N GLY A 311 19.82 14.05 -28.35
CA GLY A 311 19.23 14.63 -27.13
C GLY A 311 17.99 13.89 -26.64
N THR A 312 17.74 12.66 -27.12
CA THR A 312 16.69 11.81 -26.54
C THR A 312 16.99 11.42 -25.10
N ALA A 313 15.94 11.31 -24.29
CA ALA A 313 16.04 10.87 -22.89
C ALA A 313 16.28 9.36 -22.75
N MET A 314 16.06 8.57 -23.81
CA MET A 314 16.31 7.13 -23.78
C MET A 314 17.82 6.86 -23.73
N PRO A 315 18.32 6.14 -22.71
CA PRO A 315 19.73 5.80 -22.62
C PRO A 315 20.10 4.77 -23.68
N SER A 316 21.41 4.64 -23.94
CA SER A 316 21.90 3.52 -24.76
C SER A 316 21.48 2.18 -24.15
N THR A 317 20.99 1.29 -24.99
CA THR A 317 20.46 -0.03 -24.59
C THR A 317 21.53 -1.11 -24.61
N GLY A 318 22.62 -0.91 -25.36
CA GLY A 318 23.60 -1.95 -25.66
C GLY A 318 23.08 -3.09 -26.54
N VAL A 319 21.93 -2.91 -27.20
CA VAL A 319 21.34 -3.91 -28.11
C VAL A 319 21.93 -3.75 -29.49
N GLU A 320 22.50 -4.82 -30.03
CA GLU A 320 23.10 -4.86 -31.38
C GLU A 320 22.17 -5.54 -32.39
N ALA A 321 22.48 -5.38 -33.68
CA ALA A 321 21.79 -6.09 -34.74
C ALA A 321 22.05 -7.61 -34.64
N GLY A 322 21.00 -8.42 -34.80
CA GLY A 322 21.09 -9.88 -34.79
C GLY A 322 19.82 -10.53 -34.30
N GLY A 323 19.87 -11.86 -34.12
CA GLY A 323 18.69 -12.67 -33.78
C GLY A 323 17.98 -12.23 -32.49
N ALA A 324 18.72 -11.75 -31.49
CA ALA A 324 18.11 -11.25 -30.26
C ALA A 324 17.26 -9.98 -30.47
N LEU A 325 17.70 -9.07 -31.36
CA LEU A 325 16.91 -7.90 -31.74
C LEU A 325 15.71 -8.31 -32.60
N ASP A 326 15.85 -9.31 -33.48
CA ASP A 326 14.74 -9.84 -34.27
C ASP A 326 13.65 -10.44 -33.37
N ALA A 327 14.05 -11.28 -32.41
CA ALA A 327 13.15 -11.86 -31.42
C ALA A 327 12.51 -10.80 -30.52
N LEU A 328 13.26 -9.77 -30.09
CA LEU A 328 12.70 -8.65 -29.34
C LEU A 328 11.63 -7.89 -30.12
N ILE A 329 11.86 -7.62 -31.41
CA ILE A 329 10.88 -6.94 -32.27
C ILE A 329 9.62 -7.81 -32.43
N ALA A 330 9.78 -9.11 -32.65
CA ALA A 330 8.65 -10.04 -32.72
C ALA A 330 7.86 -10.09 -31.39
N LEU A 331 8.55 -10.09 -30.26
CA LEU A 331 7.98 -10.02 -28.92
C LEU A 331 7.15 -8.73 -28.75
N LEU A 332 7.72 -7.57 -29.07
CA LEU A 332 7.02 -6.28 -28.98
C LEU A 332 5.80 -6.24 -29.91
N LYS A 333 5.87 -6.82 -31.11
CA LYS A 333 4.71 -6.93 -32.03
C LYS A 333 3.62 -7.84 -31.47
N SER A 334 3.97 -8.88 -30.73
CA SER A 334 3.00 -9.77 -30.07
C SER A 334 2.29 -9.07 -28.91
N ILE A 335 2.96 -8.13 -28.24
CA ILE A 335 2.37 -7.30 -27.17
C ILE A 335 1.45 -6.22 -27.76
N ASP A 336 1.75 -5.76 -28.98
CA ASP A 336 1.03 -4.68 -29.65
C ASP A 336 -0.42 -5.09 -30.02
N THR A 337 -1.40 -4.45 -29.37
CA THR A 337 -2.83 -4.71 -29.59
C THR A 337 -3.40 -3.98 -30.81
N ASN A 338 -2.64 -3.06 -31.44
CA ASN A 338 -3.02 -2.40 -32.70
C ASN A 338 -2.58 -3.20 -33.94
N ASN A 339 -1.87 -4.32 -33.74
CA ASN A 339 -1.47 -5.18 -34.84
C ASN A 339 -2.70 -5.90 -35.42
N GLU A 340 -3.03 -5.65 -36.69
CA GLU A 340 -4.23 -6.20 -37.35
C GLU A 340 -4.32 -7.74 -37.29
N ALA A 341 -3.19 -8.44 -37.11
CA ALA A 341 -3.14 -9.88 -36.89
C ALA A 341 -3.79 -10.36 -35.57
N ASN A 342 -3.95 -9.48 -34.58
CA ASN A 342 -4.60 -9.77 -33.29
C ASN A 342 -6.10 -9.46 -33.28
N LEU A 343 -6.66 -8.89 -34.36
CA LEU A 343 -8.11 -8.62 -34.51
C LEU A 343 -8.88 -9.79 -35.13
N ILE A 344 -8.19 -10.89 -35.48
CA ILE A 344 -8.78 -12.10 -36.06
C ILE A 344 -8.33 -13.32 -35.25
N LYS A 345 -8.73 -13.41 -33.97
CA LYS A 345 -8.93 -14.68 -33.26
C LYS A 345 -10.04 -14.54 -32.23
#